data_AF-A2H8B4-F1
#
_entry.id   AF-A2H8B4-F1
#
_cell.length_a   1.000
_cell.length_b   1.000
_cell.length_c   1.000
_cell.angle_alpha   90.00
_cell.angle_beta   90.00
_cell.angle_gamma   90.00
#
_symmetry.space_group_name_H-M   'P 1'
#
loop_
_entity.id
_entity.type
_entity.pdbx_description
1 polymer ?
#
loop_
_entity_poly.entity_id
_entity_poly.type
_entity_poly.pdbx_seq_one_letter_code
_entity_poly.pdbx_strand_id
1 'polypeptide(L)'
;TTKVLNSDALKSLITDKVGVVERKYKDQRVCENVANFIMVSNNAVPMKLESSDRRYVVVRTSDSHMQDTEYFDALSECLTSDFYNHLFSYFMTLDISKFNPRQIPHTEERQTLLEANKSVYELFIDETDFVSLDERSLYDSYKQYCQEYGYMAASKRTFLANVKSLLDVQNGIYTKKNFSE
;
A
#
# COMPACT_ATOMS: atom_id res chain seq x y z
N THR A 1 1.43 9.84 21.78
CA THR A 1 1.37 10.63 20.53
C THR A 1 1.47 9.67 19.37
N THR A 2 0.34 9.30 18.77
CA THR A 2 0.33 8.37 17.64
C THR A 2 1.02 9.06 16.48
N LYS A 3 2.26 8.66 16.16
CA LYS A 3 2.95 9.14 14.96
C LYS A 3 2.13 8.66 13.77
N VAL A 4 1.35 9.56 13.20
CA VAL A 4 0.70 9.31 11.91
C VAL A 4 1.85 9.18 10.91
N LEU A 5 2.02 7.97 10.37
CA LEU A 5 2.96 7.73 9.29
C LEU A 5 2.51 8.59 8.11
N ASN A 6 3.36 9.54 7.72
CA ASN A 6 3.09 10.38 6.55
C ASN A 6 3.37 9.55 5.28
N SER A 7 2.36 8.83 4.81
CA SER A 7 2.43 8.04 3.57
C SER A 7 2.82 8.91 2.38
N ASP A 8 2.39 10.17 2.35
CA ASP A 8 2.69 11.09 1.24
C ASP A 8 4.16 11.51 1.20
N ALA A 9 4.81 11.62 2.36
CA ALA A 9 6.25 11.86 2.42
C ALA A 9 7.05 10.71 1.79
N LEU A 10 6.67 9.46 2.06
CA LEU A 10 7.34 8.30 1.45
C LEU A 10 7.08 8.23 -0.05
N LYS A 11 5.85 8.52 -0.49
CA LYS A 11 5.51 8.60 -1.92
C LYS A 11 6.37 9.64 -2.65
N SER A 12 6.55 10.82 -2.05
CA SER A 12 7.42 11.89 -2.58
C SER A 12 8.88 11.43 -2.68
N LEU A 13 9.43 10.80 -1.63
CA LEU A 13 10.80 10.29 -1.65
C LEU A 13 11.05 9.25 -2.77
N ILE A 14 10.03 8.48 -3.15
CA ILE A 14 10.15 7.49 -4.23
C ILE A 14 10.03 8.15 -5.61
N THR A 15 9.20 9.17 -5.77
CA THR A 15 8.86 9.72 -7.11
C THR A 15 9.63 10.97 -7.50
N ASP A 16 10.09 11.75 -6.54
CA ASP A 16 10.66 13.06 -6.82
C ASP A 16 12.05 12.92 -7.41
N LYS A 17 12.31 13.64 -8.51
CA LYS A 17 13.61 13.60 -9.21
C LYS A 17 14.72 14.34 -8.48
N VAL A 18 14.34 15.25 -7.58
CA VAL A 18 15.26 16.14 -6.88
C VAL A 18 14.84 16.18 -5.43
N GLY A 19 15.79 15.95 -4.55
CA GLY A 19 15.62 16.01 -3.10
C GLY A 19 16.42 17.16 -2.50
N VAL A 20 15.95 17.62 -1.35
CA VAL A 20 16.65 18.63 -0.56
C VAL A 20 17.27 17.94 0.65
N VAL A 21 18.59 17.99 0.74
CA VAL A 21 19.35 17.33 1.81
C VAL A 21 19.93 18.38 2.74
N GLU A 22 19.44 18.37 3.97
CA GLU A 22 19.93 19.21 5.05
C GLU A 22 20.81 18.37 5.98
N ARG A 23 22.11 18.61 5.96
CA ARG A 23 23.06 17.92 6.85
C ARG A 23 23.29 18.76 8.09
N LYS A 24 23.41 18.12 9.25
CA LYS A 24 23.70 18.81 10.50
C LYS A 24 24.96 19.68 10.36
N TYR A 25 24.86 20.95 10.75
CA TYR A 25 25.94 21.95 10.68
C TYR A 25 26.47 22.23 9.27
N LYS A 26 25.65 22.04 8.23
CA LYS A 26 25.99 22.40 6.85
C LYS A 26 24.80 23.05 6.18
N ASP A 27 25.08 23.87 5.17
CA ASP A 27 24.03 24.45 4.35
C ASP A 27 23.26 23.37 3.61
N GLN A 28 21.97 23.67 3.41
CA GLN A 28 21.07 22.83 2.64
C GLN A 28 21.56 22.74 1.19
N ARG A 29 21.51 21.53 0.62
CA ARG A 29 21.84 21.31 -0.79
C ARG A 29 20.70 20.63 -1.52
N VAL A 30 20.49 21.04 -2.75
CA VAL A 30 19.58 20.39 -3.69
C VAL A 30 20.38 19.37 -4.48
N CYS A 31 19.92 18.12 -4.54
CA CYS A 31 20.58 17.07 -5.31
C CYS A 31 19.57 16.19 -6.04
N GLU A 32 20.02 15.56 -7.12
CA GLU A 32 19.23 14.54 -7.81
C GLU A 32 18.93 13.37 -6.86
N ASN A 33 17.70 12.87 -6.94
CA ASN A 33 17.27 11.70 -6.19
C ASN A 33 17.49 10.45 -7.04
N VAL A 34 18.49 9.66 -6.66
CA VAL A 34 18.80 8.35 -7.26
C VAL A 34 18.49 7.20 -6.30
N ALA A 35 17.66 7.46 -5.27
CA ALA A 35 17.35 6.47 -4.25
C ALA A 35 16.39 5.39 -4.76
N ASN A 36 16.70 4.15 -4.43
CA ASN A 36 15.79 3.01 -4.53
C ASN A 36 15.62 2.42 -3.13
N PHE A 37 14.40 2.01 -2.78
CA PHE A 37 14.06 1.56 -1.43
C PHE A 37 13.73 0.07 -1.42
N ILE A 38 14.41 -0.67 -0.55
CA ILE A 38 14.04 -2.03 -0.15
C ILE A 38 13.65 -1.95 1.32
N MET A 39 12.42 -2.36 1.64
CA MET A 39 11.87 -2.31 2.99
C MET A 39 11.58 -3.73 3.46
N VAL A 40 12.01 -4.05 4.67
CA VAL A 40 11.80 -5.35 5.31
C VAL A 40 11.10 -5.12 6.64
N SER A 41 10.06 -5.90 6.91
CA SER A 41 9.25 -5.78 8.13
C SER A 41 8.66 -7.12 8.53
N ASN A 42 8.63 -7.37 9.83
CA ASN A 42 7.95 -8.53 10.43
C ASN A 42 6.48 -8.22 10.80
N ASN A 43 6.03 -6.98 10.64
CA ASN A 43 4.63 -6.59 10.86
C ASN A 43 3.75 -7.07 9.70
N ALA A 44 2.59 -7.64 10.03
CA ALA A 44 1.58 -8.10 9.07
C ALA A 44 1.04 -6.97 8.17
N VAL A 45 0.93 -5.74 8.70
CA VAL A 45 0.54 -4.56 7.90
C VAL A 45 1.61 -3.49 8.07
N PRO A 46 2.71 -3.57 7.28
CA PRO A 46 3.86 -2.68 7.46
C PRO A 46 3.59 -1.27 6.94
N MET A 47 2.67 -1.13 5.98
CA MET A 47 2.35 0.14 5.35
C MET A 47 0.92 0.17 4.79
N LYS A 48 0.39 1.38 4.66
CA LYS A 48 -0.88 1.62 4.00
C LYS A 48 -0.70 1.67 2.49
N LEU A 49 -1.37 0.76 1.79
CA LEU A 49 -1.43 0.73 0.33
C LEU A 49 -2.76 1.28 -0.17
N GLU A 50 -2.72 1.91 -1.34
CA GLU A 50 -3.89 2.33 -2.10
C GLU A 50 -4.05 1.39 -3.30
N SER A 51 -5.29 1.11 -3.71
CA SER A 51 -5.57 0.20 -4.83
C SER A 51 -4.89 0.63 -6.13
N SER A 52 -4.82 1.95 -6.37
CA SER A 52 -4.16 2.55 -7.53
C SER A 52 -2.65 2.77 -7.36
N ASP A 53 -2.06 2.32 -6.24
CA ASP A 53 -0.63 2.55 -5.99
C ASP A 53 0.25 1.68 -6.90
N ARG A 54 1.13 2.36 -7.65
CA ARG A 54 2.03 1.77 -8.66
C ARG A 54 3.51 1.78 -8.24
N ARG A 55 3.80 1.91 -6.94
CA ARG A 55 5.15 2.14 -6.39
C ARG A 55 5.69 0.97 -5.58
N TYR A 56 4.82 0.13 -5.04
CA TYR A 56 5.21 -0.93 -4.10
C TYR A 56 4.96 -2.32 -4.66
N VAL A 57 6.04 -3.10 -4.81
CA VAL A 57 5.98 -4.56 -4.92
C VAL A 57 6.00 -5.13 -3.51
N VAL A 58 5.04 -5.98 -3.16
CA VAL A 58 4.99 -6.66 -1.86
C VAL A 58 5.17 -8.14 -2.07
N VAL A 59 6.14 -8.71 -1.38
CA VAL A 59 6.44 -10.14 -1.41
C VAL A 59 6.59 -10.62 0.03
N ARG A 60 6.01 -11.77 0.35
CA ARG A 60 6.28 -12.51 1.58
C ARG A 60 7.22 -13.65 1.27
N THR A 61 8.26 -13.75 2.07
CA THR A 61 9.18 -14.89 2.05
C THR A 61 8.50 -16.09 2.72
N SER A 62 8.81 -17.30 2.26
CA SER A 62 8.30 -18.52 2.86
C SER A 62 8.83 -18.71 4.29
N ASP A 63 8.02 -19.33 5.14
CA ASP A 63 8.40 -19.68 6.50
C ASP A 63 9.21 -21.00 6.56
N SER A 64 9.57 -21.56 5.41
CA SER A 64 10.14 -22.92 5.24
C SER A 64 11.51 -23.11 5.89
N HIS A 65 12.33 -22.06 5.94
CA HIS A 65 13.65 -22.06 6.58
C HIS A 65 13.67 -21.17 7.83
N MET A 66 12.50 -20.91 8.43
CA MET A 66 12.44 -20.08 9.63
C MET A 66 13.23 -20.74 10.77
N GLN A 67 14.22 -20.01 11.32
CA GLN A 67 15.17 -20.51 12.34
C GLN A 67 16.11 -21.64 11.87
N ASP A 68 16.22 -21.90 10.57
CA ASP A 68 17.15 -22.88 10.00
C ASP A 68 18.56 -22.27 9.90
N THR A 69 19.33 -22.36 10.98
CA THR A 69 20.66 -21.75 11.07
C THR A 69 21.64 -22.38 10.08
N GLU A 70 21.58 -23.70 9.88
CA GLU A 70 22.47 -24.41 8.96
C GLU A 70 22.28 -23.93 7.51
N TYR A 71 21.02 -23.77 7.08
CA TYR A 71 20.72 -23.21 5.76
C TYR A 71 21.26 -21.78 5.59
N PHE A 72 21.04 -20.90 6.57
CA PHE A 72 21.49 -19.51 6.47
C PHE A 72 23.00 -19.35 6.58
N ASP A 73 23.67 -20.21 7.35
CA ASP A 73 25.13 -20.25 7.42
C ASP A 73 25.71 -20.65 6.06
N ALA A 74 25.21 -21.73 5.46
CA ALA A 74 25.61 -22.17 4.13
C ALA A 74 25.30 -21.11 3.04
N LEU A 75 24.17 -20.42 3.15
CA LEU A 75 23.82 -19.31 2.25
C LEU A 75 24.81 -18.15 2.39
N SER A 76 25.17 -17.78 3.62
CA SER A 76 26.12 -16.69 3.89
C SER A 76 27.51 -17.03 3.37
N GLU A 77 27.96 -18.28 3.50
CA GLU A 77 29.25 -18.73 2.97
C GLU A 77 29.33 -18.63 1.44
N CYS A 78 28.19 -18.77 0.74
CA CYS A 78 28.11 -18.61 -0.71
C CYS A 78 28.29 -17.14 -1.18
N LEU A 79 28.11 -16.14 -0.30
CA LEU A 79 28.19 -14.70 -0.63
C LEU A 79 29.65 -14.22 -0.72
N THR A 80 30.43 -14.89 -1.57
CA THR A 80 31.84 -14.59 -1.80
C THR A 80 32.04 -13.41 -2.77
N SER A 81 33.28 -12.91 -2.87
CA SER A 81 33.62 -11.87 -3.87
C SER A 81 33.30 -12.32 -5.30
N ASP A 82 33.51 -13.60 -5.61
CA ASP A 82 33.21 -14.15 -6.93
C ASP A 82 31.71 -14.20 -7.20
N PHE A 83 30.90 -14.54 -6.19
CA PHE A 83 29.45 -14.45 -6.30
C PHE A 83 29.00 -13.02 -6.66
N TYR A 84 29.51 -12.01 -5.96
CA TYR A 84 29.16 -10.62 -6.26
C TYR A 84 29.65 -10.16 -7.63
N ASN A 85 30.81 -10.61 -8.09
CA ASN A 85 31.31 -10.33 -9.44
C ASN A 85 30.40 -10.95 -10.52
N HIS A 86 29.95 -12.19 -10.32
CA HIS A 86 28.99 -12.84 -11.20
C HIS A 86 27.62 -12.14 -11.17
N LEU A 87 27.13 -11.76 -9.99
CA LEU A 87 25.88 -11.04 -9.83
C LEU A 87 25.92 -9.67 -10.51
N PHE A 88 27.03 -8.93 -10.36
CA PHE A 88 27.25 -7.67 -11.04
C PHE A 88 27.26 -7.86 -12.56
N SER A 89 28.00 -8.86 -13.05
CA SER A 89 28.03 -9.20 -14.48
C SER A 89 26.63 -9.52 -15.02
N TYR A 90 25.85 -10.29 -14.28
CA TYR A 90 24.45 -10.59 -14.61
C TYR A 90 23.64 -9.30 -14.77
N PHE A 91 23.67 -8.39 -13.77
CA PHE A 91 22.94 -7.13 -13.84
C PHE A 91 23.40 -6.21 -14.98
N MET A 92 24.69 -6.19 -15.31
CA MET A 92 25.22 -5.42 -16.44
C MET A 92 24.79 -5.98 -17.80
N THR A 93 24.50 -7.28 -17.89
CA THR A 93 24.05 -7.95 -19.12
C THR A 93 22.54 -8.05 -19.25
N LEU A 94 21.78 -7.69 -18.21
CA LEU A 94 20.34 -7.82 -18.19
C LEU A 94 19.67 -6.76 -19.08
N ASP A 95 18.99 -7.18 -20.15
CA ASP A 95 18.22 -6.28 -21.01
C ASP A 95 16.92 -5.86 -20.32
N ILE A 96 16.87 -4.60 -19.90
CA ILE A 96 15.70 -3.95 -19.27
C ILE A 96 15.00 -2.97 -20.21
N SER A 97 15.28 -2.99 -21.51
CA SER A 97 14.70 -2.05 -22.49
C SER A 97 13.17 -2.05 -22.53
N LYS A 98 12.55 -3.20 -22.20
CA LYS A 98 11.08 -3.37 -22.12
C LYS A 98 10.55 -3.34 -20.69
N PHE A 99 11.41 -3.21 -19.69
CA PHE A 99 11.00 -3.22 -18.29
C PHE A 99 10.28 -1.91 -17.94
N ASN A 100 9.06 -2.03 -17.42
CA ASN A 100 8.28 -0.90 -16.94
C ASN A 100 8.11 -1.03 -15.41
N PRO A 101 8.82 -0.23 -14.59
CA PRO A 101 8.73 -0.30 -13.14
C PRO A 101 7.35 0.09 -12.59
N ARG A 102 6.47 0.67 -13.40
CA ARG A 102 5.08 0.99 -13.02
C ARG A 102 4.12 -0.19 -13.20
N GLN A 103 4.54 -1.23 -13.93
CA GLN A 103 3.78 -2.48 -14.05
C GLN A 103 4.16 -3.39 -12.88
N ILE A 104 3.51 -3.14 -11.75
CA ILE A 104 3.72 -3.92 -10.53
C ILE A 104 2.99 -5.26 -10.67
N PRO A 105 3.66 -6.40 -10.41
CA PRO A 105 3.00 -7.70 -10.42
C PRO A 105 1.93 -7.77 -9.32
N HIS A 106 0.85 -8.50 -9.61
CA HIS A 106 -0.13 -8.87 -8.59
C HIS A 106 0.47 -9.97 -7.71
N THR A 107 0.35 -9.82 -6.40
CA THR A 107 0.79 -10.81 -5.39
C THR A 107 -0.30 -10.98 -4.35
N GLU A 108 -0.40 -12.19 -3.78
CA GLU A 108 -1.40 -12.50 -2.75
C GLU A 108 -1.24 -11.60 -1.52
N GLU A 109 0.00 -11.31 -1.13
CA GLU A 109 0.31 -10.40 -0.04
C GLU A 109 -0.14 -8.98 -0.31
N ARG A 110 0.04 -8.49 -1.55
CA ARG A 110 -0.44 -7.17 -1.93
C ARG A 110 -1.95 -7.10 -1.82
N GLN A 111 -2.67 -8.13 -2.26
CA GLN A 111 -4.13 -8.22 -2.14
C GLN A 111 -4.56 -8.22 -0.66
N THR A 112 -3.91 -9.05 0.16
CA THR A 112 -4.16 -9.13 1.61
C THR A 112 -3.96 -7.79 2.29
N LEU A 113 -2.90 -7.05 1.93
CA LEU A 113 -2.66 -5.70 2.46
C LEU A 113 -3.70 -4.68 1.98
N LEU A 114 -4.16 -4.76 0.74
CA LEU A 114 -5.21 -3.87 0.24
C LEU A 114 -6.52 -4.08 1.00
N GLU A 115 -6.88 -5.34 1.26
CA GLU A 115 -8.05 -5.69 2.06
C GLU A 115 -7.92 -5.21 3.51
N ALA A 116 -6.77 -5.41 4.14
CA ALA A 116 -6.51 -4.93 5.48
C ALA A 116 -6.48 -3.40 5.59
N ASN A 117 -6.20 -2.69 4.50
CA ASN A 117 -6.17 -1.23 4.44
C ASN A 117 -7.51 -0.58 4.05
N LYS A 118 -8.55 -1.38 3.74
CA LYS A 118 -9.90 -0.86 3.45
C LYS A 118 -10.41 -0.03 4.63
N SER A 119 -10.98 1.11 4.30
CA SER A 119 -11.67 1.95 5.27
C SER A 119 -12.98 1.31 5.72
N VAL A 120 -13.46 1.68 6.90
CA VAL A 120 -14.79 1.27 7.40
C VAL A 120 -15.90 1.61 6.39
N TYR A 121 -15.72 2.67 5.60
CA TYR A 121 -16.66 3.06 4.55
C TYR A 121 -16.66 2.07 3.39
N GLU A 122 -15.49 1.63 2.93
CA GLU A 122 -15.37 0.62 1.87
C GLU A 122 -15.91 -0.73 2.35
N LEU A 123 -15.55 -1.15 3.56
CA LEU A 123 -16.08 -2.38 4.17
C LEU A 123 -17.61 -2.35 4.27
N PHE A 124 -18.18 -1.23 4.73
CA PHE A 124 -19.63 -1.05 4.77
C PHE A 124 -20.27 -1.22 3.39
N ILE A 125 -19.70 -0.61 2.34
CA ILE A 125 -20.23 -0.73 0.97
C ILE A 125 -20.07 -2.15 0.42
N ASP A 126 -18.96 -2.82 0.70
CA ASP A 126 -18.69 -4.17 0.20
C ASP A 126 -19.58 -5.22 0.89
N GLU A 127 -19.74 -5.12 2.20
CA GLU A 127 -20.41 -6.15 3.03
C GLU A 127 -21.93 -5.95 3.16
N THR A 128 -22.43 -4.72 3.05
CA THR A 128 -23.87 -4.46 3.22
C THR A 128 -24.62 -4.70 1.93
N ASP A 129 -25.57 -5.62 1.91
CA ASP A 129 -26.42 -5.86 0.74
C ASP A 129 -27.53 -4.80 0.64
N PHE A 130 -27.34 -3.82 -0.26
CA PHE A 130 -28.37 -2.85 -0.62
C PHE A 130 -28.28 -2.51 -2.12
N VAL A 131 -29.43 -2.38 -2.76
CA VAL A 131 -29.53 -2.00 -4.17
C VAL A 131 -29.54 -0.48 -4.32
N SER A 132 -30.40 0.20 -3.55
CA SER A 132 -30.53 1.64 -3.57
C SER A 132 -31.08 2.15 -2.25
N LEU A 133 -30.52 3.24 -1.71
CA LEU A 133 -30.98 3.87 -0.47
C LEU A 133 -31.05 5.39 -0.63
N ASP A 134 -32.01 6.03 0.03
CA ASP A 134 -31.95 7.48 0.22
C ASP A 134 -30.86 7.86 1.24
N GLU A 135 -30.47 9.13 1.27
CA GLU A 135 -29.38 9.62 2.12
C GLU A 135 -29.57 9.31 3.62
N ARG A 136 -30.81 9.35 4.12
CA ARG A 136 -31.10 9.09 5.53
C ARG A 136 -30.96 7.61 5.84
N SER A 137 -31.61 6.76 5.04
CA SER A 137 -31.54 5.31 5.21
C SER A 137 -30.11 4.78 5.06
N LEU A 138 -29.34 5.33 4.11
CA LEU A 138 -27.93 4.97 3.92
C LEU A 138 -27.08 5.26 5.17
N TYR A 139 -27.25 6.45 5.77
CA TYR A 139 -26.50 6.80 6.98
C TYR A 139 -26.97 6.01 8.21
N ASP A 140 -28.27 5.69 8.29
CA ASP A 140 -28.81 4.85 9.36
C ASP A 140 -28.27 3.42 9.29
N SER A 141 -28.21 2.82 8.09
CA SER A 141 -27.55 1.52 7.86
C SER A 141 -26.06 1.54 8.22
N TYR A 142 -25.33 2.60 7.85
CA TYR A 142 -23.92 2.75 8.21
C TYR A 142 -23.70 2.81 9.73
N LYS A 143 -24.56 3.53 10.47
CA LYS A 143 -24.48 3.57 11.94
C LYS A 143 -24.73 2.20 12.55
N GLN A 144 -25.71 1.46 12.03
CA GLN A 144 -26.02 0.10 12.49
C GLN A 144 -24.84 -0.83 12.24
N TYR A 145 -24.25 -0.79 11.05
CA TYR A 145 -23.04 -1.54 10.71
C TYR A 145 -21.87 -1.18 11.64
N CYS A 146 -21.65 0.11 11.91
CA CYS A 146 -20.62 0.51 12.87
C CYS A 146 -20.86 -0.05 14.27
N GLN A 147 -22.11 -0.07 14.73
CA GLN A 147 -22.47 -0.59 16.05
C GLN A 147 -22.28 -2.12 16.13
N GLU A 148 -22.65 -2.85 15.08
CA GLU A 148 -22.57 -4.32 15.01
C GLU A 148 -21.12 -4.81 15.00
N TYR A 149 -20.26 -4.16 14.22
CA TYR A 149 -18.85 -4.55 14.04
C TYR A 149 -17.88 -3.80 14.96
N GLY A 150 -18.39 -2.94 15.86
CA GLY A 150 -17.58 -2.23 16.86
C GLY A 150 -16.76 -1.05 16.32
N TYR A 151 -17.16 -0.46 15.19
CA TYR A 151 -16.53 0.73 14.64
C TYR A 151 -17.10 2.02 15.26
N MET A 152 -16.26 3.06 15.32
CA MET A 152 -16.70 4.40 15.71
C MET A 152 -17.38 5.10 14.52
N ALA A 153 -18.69 5.34 14.63
CA ALA A 153 -19.47 5.99 13.58
C ALA A 153 -19.01 7.44 13.35
N ALA A 154 -18.70 7.77 12.10
CA ALA A 154 -18.39 9.14 11.70
C ALA A 154 -19.65 10.02 11.61
N SER A 155 -19.45 11.34 11.60
CA SER A 155 -20.54 12.29 11.32
C SER A 155 -21.13 12.06 9.94
N LYS A 156 -22.43 12.34 9.75
CA LYS A 156 -23.11 12.20 8.45
C LYS A 156 -22.36 12.91 7.31
N ARG A 157 -21.88 14.13 7.56
CA ARG A 157 -21.11 14.91 6.58
C ARG A 157 -19.80 14.22 6.19
N THR A 158 -19.08 13.67 7.17
CA THR A 158 -17.84 12.94 6.94
C THR A 158 -18.08 11.64 6.18
N PHE A 159 -19.10 10.87 6.58
CA PHE A 159 -19.49 9.64 5.92
C PHE A 159 -19.78 9.89 4.43
N LEU A 160 -20.71 10.80 4.13
CA LEU A 160 -21.12 11.13 2.76
C LEU A 160 -19.95 11.62 1.89
N ALA A 161 -19.01 12.37 2.46
CA ALA A 161 -17.82 12.80 1.74
C ALA A 161 -16.91 11.63 1.33
N ASN A 162 -16.77 10.61 2.19
CA ASN A 162 -15.91 9.45 1.93
C ASN A 162 -16.56 8.40 1.03
N VAL A 163 -17.89 8.20 1.10
CA VAL A 163 -18.59 7.24 0.22
C VAL A 163 -18.91 7.79 -1.16
N LYS A 164 -18.74 9.11 -1.39
CA LYS A 164 -19.06 9.76 -2.67
C LYS A 164 -18.32 9.16 -3.88
N SER A 165 -17.09 8.71 -3.69
CA SER A 165 -16.34 8.04 -4.76
C SER A 165 -16.85 6.62 -5.04
N LEU A 166 -17.47 5.97 -4.04
CA LEU A 166 -17.89 4.57 -4.06
C LEU A 166 -19.35 4.38 -4.55
N LEU A 167 -20.15 5.43 -4.52
CA LEU A 167 -21.58 5.40 -4.84
C LEU A 167 -21.94 6.31 -6.00
N ASP A 168 -22.94 5.92 -6.78
CA ASP A 168 -23.62 6.77 -7.75
C ASP A 168 -24.86 7.42 -7.13
N VAL A 169 -25.16 8.65 -7.53
CA VAL A 169 -26.30 9.41 -7.00
C VAL A 169 -27.17 9.91 -8.14
N GLN A 170 -28.44 9.49 -8.15
CA GLN A 170 -29.46 9.99 -9.07
C GLN A 170 -30.70 10.41 -8.28
N ASN A 171 -31.12 11.67 -8.42
CA ASN A 171 -32.31 12.22 -7.74
C ASN A 171 -32.34 11.99 -6.21
N GLY A 172 -31.18 11.99 -5.55
CA GLY A 172 -31.07 11.77 -4.09
C GLY A 172 -31.09 10.30 -3.65
N ILE A 173 -31.10 9.37 -4.61
CA ILE A 173 -30.99 7.92 -4.39
C ILE A 173 -29.54 7.50 -4.65
N TYR A 174 -28.97 6.75 -3.72
CA TYR A 174 -27.59 6.25 -3.75
C TYR A 174 -27.58 4.78 -4.15
N THR A 175 -26.79 4.43 -5.17
CA THR A 175 -26.58 3.05 -5.65
C THR A 175 -25.09 2.71 -5.63
N LYS A 176 -24.74 1.45 -5.41
CA LYS A 176 -23.33 1.02 -5.48
C LYS A 176 -22.78 1.21 -6.89
N LYS A 177 -21.56 1.74 -7.01
CA LYS A 177 -20.85 1.71 -8.30
C LYS A 177 -20.42 0.28 -8.60
N ASN A 178 -20.76 -0.19 -9.79
CA ASN A 178 -20.14 -1.40 -10.32
C ASN A 178 -18.72 -1.04 -10.75
N PHE A 179 -17.75 -1.33 -9.89
CA PHE A 179 -16.34 -1.38 -10.30
C PHE A 179 -16.10 -2.72 -11.02
N SER A 180 -16.78 -2.93 -12.14
CA SER A 180 -16.45 -4.01 -13.05
C SER A 180 -15.35 -3.52 -13.99
N GLU A 181 -14.10 -3.79 -13.61
CA GLU A 181 -12.95 -3.90 -14.52
C GLU A 181 -12.20 -5.21 -14.23
#